data_AF-A0A562HEI2-F1
#
_entry.id   AF-A0A562HEI2-F1
#
_cell.length_a   1.000
_cell.length_b   1.000
_cell.length_c   1.000
_cell.angle_alpha   90.00
_cell.angle_beta   90.00
_cell.angle_gamma   90.00
#
_symmetry.space_group_name_H-M   'P 1'
#
loop_
_entity.id
_entity.type
_entity.pdbx_description
1 polymer ?
#
loop_
_entity_poly.entity_id
_entity_poly.type
_entity_poly.pdbx_seq_one_letter_code
_entity_poly.pdbx_strand_id
1 'polypeptide(L)'
;MRQVLQTPQSIPVAIEKSSSTIKYDRFGVLPTRQGLWTPAAGKSICLTAVQGTASLAVSILLSDGSDDFLSLRITTPFSTVNQNFPSPYQLKANNTLMVRTSDEQIDCNTSGAATATQAAYNGRTDFTNVNNAVGLRNGSVASLASALLTQTGGNIVLGYNLLPALADYLDIEQVVIKFYCRLSLTLAVGVSSMLLNWRPNPQAAWIQLDQISLAIIGTLNYLTNPLEFDITTAVLGAANPWDVITTLQTSFIGSHTGLGIGNTIQLDAVEIEICTTGQNQLTLFGYEV
;
A
#
# COMPACT_ATOMS: atom_id res chain seq x y z
N MET A 1 56.73 -52.60 29.26
CA MET A 1 55.44 -52.12 28.71
C MET A 1 55.07 -50.82 29.41
N ARG A 2 55.18 -49.68 28.73
CA ARG A 2 54.68 -48.38 29.20
C ARG A 2 53.54 -48.00 28.24
N GLN A 3 52.31 -47.99 28.73
CA GLN A 3 51.18 -47.41 28.00
C GLN A 3 51.26 -45.89 28.13
N VAL A 4 51.36 -45.22 26.99
CA VAL A 4 51.21 -43.78 26.85
C VAL A 4 49.70 -43.49 26.82
N LEU A 5 49.21 -42.72 27.79
CA LEU A 5 47.88 -42.14 27.75
C LEU A 5 47.77 -41.20 26.55
N GLN A 6 46.85 -41.48 25.63
CA GLN A 6 46.37 -40.51 24.66
C GLN A 6 45.34 -39.61 25.36
N THR A 7 45.67 -38.33 25.54
CA THR A 7 44.71 -37.30 25.90
C THR A 7 43.76 -37.05 24.72
N PRO A 8 42.45 -36.93 24.94
CA PRO A 8 41.54 -36.50 23.88
C PRO A 8 41.84 -35.05 23.53
N GLN A 9 42.07 -34.76 22.26
CA GLN A 9 42.02 -33.39 21.74
C GLN A 9 40.60 -32.86 21.96
N SER A 10 40.43 -32.00 22.96
CA SER A 10 39.23 -31.19 23.12
C SER A 10 39.14 -30.26 21.90
N ILE A 11 38.15 -30.50 21.04
CA ILE A 11 37.70 -29.49 20.08
C ILE A 11 37.36 -28.25 20.92
N PRO A 12 37.93 -27.06 20.64
CA PRO A 12 37.48 -25.84 21.30
C PRO A 12 36.04 -25.62 20.86
N VAL A 13 35.10 -26.00 21.72
CA VAL A 13 33.72 -25.55 21.61
C VAL A 13 33.79 -24.05 21.91
N ALA A 14 33.59 -23.22 20.88
CA ALA A 14 33.38 -21.80 21.06
C ALA A 14 32.21 -21.63 22.04
N ILE A 15 32.52 -21.25 23.27
CA ILE A 15 31.51 -20.91 24.27
C ILE A 15 30.84 -19.64 23.75
N GLU A 16 29.55 -19.70 23.42
CA GLU A 16 28.74 -18.50 23.20
C GLU A 16 28.90 -17.60 24.43
N LYS A 17 29.64 -16.49 24.29
CA LYS A 17 29.76 -15.52 25.37
C LYS A 17 28.36 -14.96 25.58
N SER A 18 27.84 -15.05 26.81
CA SER A 18 26.49 -14.60 27.13
C SER A 18 26.29 -13.15 26.68
N SER A 19 25.23 -12.92 25.91
CA SER A 19 24.87 -11.58 25.43
C SER A 19 24.24 -10.82 26.59
N SER A 20 24.92 -9.79 27.09
CA SER A 20 24.36 -8.97 28.18
C SER A 20 23.36 -7.93 27.69
N THR A 21 23.33 -7.65 26.38
CA THR A 21 22.47 -6.65 25.76
C THR A 21 21.65 -7.27 24.63
N ILE A 22 20.35 -6.97 24.63
CA ILE A 22 19.40 -7.28 23.56
C ILE A 22 18.76 -5.96 23.12
N LYS A 23 18.80 -5.67 21.82
CA LYS A 23 18.11 -4.53 21.21
C LYS A 23 17.04 -5.06 20.25
N TYR A 24 15.85 -4.49 20.32
CA TYR A 24 14.73 -4.82 19.43
C TYR A 24 14.27 -3.54 18.75
N ASP A 25 14.14 -3.59 17.44
CA ASP A 25 13.66 -2.50 16.61
C ASP A 25 12.63 -2.99 15.60
N ARG A 26 11.66 -2.13 15.29
CA ARG A 26 10.63 -2.33 14.27
C ARG A 26 10.57 -1.10 13.39
N PHE A 27 10.61 -1.29 12.07
CA PHE A 27 10.69 -0.21 11.09
C PHE A 27 10.10 -0.64 9.75
N GLY A 28 9.59 0.31 8.97
CA GLY A 28 9.18 0.09 7.59
C GLY A 28 10.37 0.04 6.63
N VAL A 29 10.20 0.59 5.43
CA VAL A 29 11.31 0.76 4.47
C VAL A 29 12.27 1.84 4.95
N LEU A 30 13.56 1.53 4.95
CA LEU A 30 14.65 2.42 5.33
C LEU A 30 15.63 2.59 4.15
N PRO A 31 15.34 3.48 3.19
CA PRO A 31 16.19 3.67 2.02
C PRO A 31 17.55 4.30 2.38
N THR A 32 17.63 4.95 3.54
CA THR A 32 18.86 5.53 4.10
C THR A 32 19.21 4.86 5.42
N ARG A 33 20.50 4.87 5.77
CA ARG A 33 20.99 4.30 7.03
C ARG A 33 20.40 5.02 8.25
N GLN A 34 19.89 4.23 9.19
CA GLN A 34 19.43 4.67 10.51
C GLN A 34 20.29 4.02 11.60
N GLY A 35 20.62 4.78 12.64
CA GLY A 35 21.37 4.25 13.79
C GLY A 35 20.50 3.38 14.68
N LEU A 36 20.98 2.17 14.99
CA LEU A 36 20.34 1.22 15.91
C LEU A 36 21.01 1.20 17.28
N TRP A 37 22.34 1.23 17.30
CA TRP A 37 23.10 1.15 18.54
C TRP A 37 24.38 1.97 18.43
N THR A 38 24.44 3.06 19.19
CA THR A 38 25.66 3.84 19.38
C THR A 38 26.36 3.38 20.67
N PRO A 39 27.63 2.94 20.61
CA PRO A 39 28.36 2.52 21.80
C PRO A 39 28.67 3.70 22.73
N ALA A 40 28.96 3.41 24.00
CA ALA A 40 29.56 4.41 24.87
C ALA A 40 30.91 4.89 24.31
N ALA A 41 31.30 6.13 24.63
CA ALA A 41 32.55 6.71 24.15
C ALA A 41 33.77 5.84 24.48
N GLY A 42 34.60 5.59 23.47
CA GLY A 42 35.78 4.73 23.53
C GLY A 42 35.49 3.24 23.40
N LYS A 43 34.22 2.81 23.39
CA LYS A 43 33.84 1.40 23.32
C LYS A 43 33.52 0.93 21.91
N SER A 44 33.50 -0.39 21.77
CA SER A 44 33.12 -1.13 20.58
C SER A 44 31.91 -2.02 20.86
N ILE A 45 31.02 -2.16 19.89
CA ILE A 45 29.94 -3.16 19.94
C ILE A 45 30.50 -4.51 19.49
N CYS A 46 30.15 -5.57 20.23
CA CYS A 46 30.41 -6.97 19.89
C CYS A 46 29.09 -7.70 19.69
N LEU A 47 28.76 -8.03 18.44
CA LEU A 47 27.56 -8.79 18.09
C LEU A 47 27.80 -10.29 18.21
N THR A 48 26.87 -11.00 18.85
CA THR A 48 26.90 -12.46 19.02
C THR A 48 25.86 -13.15 18.14
N ALA A 49 24.72 -12.48 17.91
CA ALA A 49 23.71 -12.92 16.97
C ALA A 49 22.87 -11.74 16.47
N VAL A 50 22.24 -11.94 15.32
CA VAL A 50 21.25 -11.04 14.75
C VAL A 50 20.08 -11.87 14.25
N GLN A 51 18.86 -11.43 14.50
CA GLN A 51 17.63 -12.05 14.02
C GLN A 51 16.78 -11.01 13.31
N GLY A 52 16.32 -11.32 12.09
CA GLY A 52 15.43 -10.48 11.31
C GLY A 52 14.16 -11.22 10.92
N THR A 53 13.04 -10.52 10.89
CA THR A 53 11.78 -10.99 10.27
C THR A 53 11.10 -9.83 9.56
N ALA A 54 10.32 -10.13 8.53
CA ALA A 54 9.64 -9.13 7.71
C ALA A 54 8.33 -9.70 7.18
N SER A 55 7.30 -8.86 7.03
CA SER A 55 5.99 -9.28 6.51
C SER A 55 5.94 -9.42 4.99
N LEU A 56 6.88 -8.80 4.26
CA LEU A 56 7.13 -9.00 2.83
C LEU A 56 8.63 -9.23 2.59
N ALA A 57 9.01 -9.70 1.40
CA ALA A 57 10.41 -9.96 1.12
C ALA A 57 11.25 -8.68 1.14
N VAL A 58 12.46 -8.76 1.71
CA VAL A 58 13.39 -7.64 1.88
C VAL A 58 14.80 -8.13 2.18
N SER A 59 15.79 -7.28 1.92
CA SER A 59 17.14 -7.38 2.46
C SER A 59 17.33 -6.36 3.59
N ILE A 60 17.63 -6.82 4.80
CA ILE A 60 18.02 -5.94 5.92
C ILE A 60 19.55 -5.92 5.99
N LEU A 61 20.15 -4.75 5.79
CA LEU A 61 21.59 -4.59 5.78
C LEU A 61 22.05 -3.88 7.04
N LEU A 62 23.07 -4.45 7.69
CA LEU A 62 23.75 -3.85 8.84
C LEU A 62 25.09 -3.26 8.42
N SER A 63 25.38 -2.08 8.96
CA SER A 63 26.61 -1.34 8.68
C SER A 63 27.37 -0.99 9.95
N ASP A 64 28.70 -1.03 9.84
CA ASP A 64 29.64 -0.49 10.80
C ASP A 64 29.95 0.97 10.40
N GLY A 65 29.18 1.92 10.94
CA GLY A 65 29.19 3.28 10.41
C GLY A 65 28.70 3.31 8.95
N SER A 66 29.60 3.54 8.00
CA SER A 66 29.30 3.59 6.56
C SER A 66 29.43 2.26 5.83
N ASP A 67 30.08 1.27 6.45
CA ASP A 67 30.52 0.06 5.75
C ASP A 67 29.53 -1.09 6.01
N ASP A 68 28.81 -1.56 4.97
CA ASP A 68 27.89 -2.69 5.10
C ASP A 68 28.68 -4.00 5.31
N PHE A 69 28.32 -4.80 6.31
CA PHE A 69 29.04 -6.04 6.65
C PHE A 69 28.15 -7.28 6.73
N LEU A 70 26.84 -7.12 6.94
CA LEU A 70 25.88 -8.22 6.99
C LEU A 70 24.62 -7.86 6.22
N SER A 71 24.08 -8.83 5.48
CA SER A 71 22.79 -8.74 4.82
C SER A 71 21.93 -9.94 5.20
N LEU A 72 20.78 -9.68 5.82
CA LEU A 72 19.77 -10.68 6.11
C LEU A 72 18.73 -10.63 5.01
N ARG A 73 18.70 -11.65 4.16
CA ARG A 73 17.73 -11.75 3.07
C ARG A 73 16.52 -12.55 3.53
N ILE A 74 15.39 -11.90 3.66
CA ILE A 74 14.12 -12.50 4.05
C ILE A 74 13.28 -12.61 2.78
N THR A 75 13.03 -13.82 2.28
CA THR A 75 12.27 -14.04 1.04
C THR A 75 10.87 -14.58 1.28
N THR A 76 10.59 -15.03 2.50
CA THR A 76 9.31 -15.62 2.88
C THR A 76 8.67 -14.74 3.96
N PRO A 77 7.43 -14.26 3.77
CA PRO A 77 6.70 -13.50 4.78
C PRO A 77 6.74 -14.17 6.17
N PHE A 78 7.01 -13.36 7.19
CA PHE A 78 7.09 -13.73 8.61
C PHE A 78 8.12 -14.82 8.93
N SER A 79 9.01 -15.17 8.01
CA SER A 79 10.12 -16.07 8.31
C SER A 79 11.20 -15.35 9.12
N THR A 80 11.71 -16.02 10.15
CA THR A 80 12.83 -15.52 10.93
C THR A 80 14.15 -15.99 10.31
N VAL A 81 15.02 -15.05 9.98
CA VAL A 81 16.39 -15.30 9.54
C VAL A 81 17.34 -14.96 10.68
N ASN A 82 18.17 -15.94 11.05
CA ASN A 82 19.12 -15.81 12.15
C ASN A 82 20.55 -15.90 11.63
N GLN A 83 21.39 -14.95 12.02
CA GLN A 83 22.84 -15.02 11.86
C GLN A 83 23.49 -15.09 13.24
N ASN A 84 24.03 -16.25 13.58
CA ASN A 84 24.85 -16.41 14.79
C ASN A 84 26.33 -16.25 14.42
N PHE A 85 27.10 -15.64 15.30
CA PHE A 85 28.54 -15.49 15.11
C PHE A 85 29.31 -16.48 16.00
N PRO A 86 30.09 -17.41 15.43
CA PRO A 86 30.88 -18.38 16.23
C PRO A 86 31.87 -17.70 17.19
N SER A 87 32.29 -16.49 16.87
CA SER A 87 33.01 -15.57 17.74
C SER A 87 32.38 -14.19 17.62
N PRO A 88 32.29 -13.38 18.69
CA PRO A 88 31.65 -12.07 18.63
C PRO A 88 32.21 -11.20 17.51
N TYR A 89 31.34 -10.72 16.62
CA TYR A 89 31.72 -9.81 15.54
C TYR A 89 31.90 -8.41 16.13
N GLN A 90 33.14 -7.96 16.20
CA GLN A 90 33.50 -6.68 16.80
C GLN A 90 33.51 -5.57 15.74
N LEU A 91 32.68 -4.54 15.96
CA LEU A 91 32.62 -3.33 15.14
C LEU A 91 33.81 -2.40 15.46
N LYS A 92 34.05 -1.36 14.66
CA LYS A 92 35.08 -0.37 15.00
C LYS A 92 34.68 0.44 16.24
N ALA A 93 35.67 0.85 17.04
CA ALA A 93 35.41 1.65 18.23
C ALA A 93 34.72 2.99 17.87
N ASN A 94 33.77 3.41 18.71
CA ASN A 94 32.90 4.59 18.51
C ASN A 94 31.95 4.54 17.31
N ASN A 95 31.97 3.48 16.49
CA ASN A 95 31.04 3.40 15.38
C ASN A 95 29.65 2.97 15.84
N THR A 96 28.64 3.66 15.33
CA THR A 96 27.24 3.25 15.47
C THR A 96 26.96 2.08 14.54
N LEU A 97 26.30 1.05 15.07
CA LEU A 97 25.66 0.02 14.26
C LEU A 97 24.45 0.65 13.57
N MET A 98 24.48 0.67 12.24
CA MET A 98 23.43 1.23 11.41
C MET A 98 22.64 0.12 10.70
N VAL A 99 21.43 0.44 10.28
CA VAL A 99 20.59 -0.42 9.43
C VAL A 99 20.04 0.36 8.25
N ARG A 100 19.86 -0.34 7.13
CA ARG A 100 19.03 0.10 6.00
C ARG A 100 18.35 -1.12 5.38
N THR A 101 17.32 -0.89 4.58
CA THR A 101 16.71 -1.93 3.77
C THR A 101 17.18 -1.82 2.31
N SER A 102 17.03 -2.91 1.55
CA SER A 102 17.04 -2.91 0.10
C SER A 102 16.21 -4.06 -0.44
N ASP A 103 15.97 -4.05 -1.75
CA ASP A 103 15.26 -5.11 -2.47
C ASP A 103 13.87 -5.38 -1.86
N GLU A 104 13.20 -4.31 -1.43
CA GLU A 104 11.89 -4.34 -0.82
C GLU A 104 10.86 -4.85 -1.83
N GLN A 105 10.12 -5.88 -1.45
CA GLN A 105 8.95 -6.29 -2.20
C GLN A 105 7.82 -5.31 -1.96
N ILE A 106 7.27 -4.81 -3.06
CA ILE A 106 6.00 -4.09 -3.09
C ILE A 106 4.93 -5.08 -3.54
N ASP A 107 3.86 -5.21 -2.76
CA ASP A 107 2.68 -5.99 -3.13
C ASP A 107 1.49 -5.07 -3.39
N CYS A 108 0.87 -5.21 -4.57
CA CYS A 108 -0.24 -4.37 -5.01
C CYS A 108 -1.51 -5.21 -5.17
N ASN A 109 -2.56 -4.81 -4.45
CA ASN A 109 -3.86 -5.46 -4.52
C ASN A 109 -4.90 -4.51 -5.10
N THR A 110 -5.66 -4.99 -6.07
CA THR A 110 -6.78 -4.25 -6.67
C THR A 110 -8.10 -4.79 -6.14
N SER A 111 -8.97 -3.89 -5.69
CA SER A 111 -10.29 -4.23 -5.16
C SER A 111 -11.37 -3.38 -5.79
N GLY A 112 -12.52 -3.99 -6.03
CA GLY A 112 -13.72 -3.31 -6.50
C GLY A 112 -14.61 -2.81 -5.36
N ALA A 113 -15.64 -2.06 -5.70
CA ALA A 113 -16.66 -1.66 -4.74
C ALA A 113 -17.39 -2.89 -4.18
N ALA A 114 -17.68 -2.89 -2.88
CA ALA A 114 -18.51 -3.90 -2.23
C ALA A 114 -20.01 -3.55 -2.32
N THR A 115 -20.32 -2.26 -2.40
CA THR A 115 -21.70 -1.76 -2.53
C THR A 115 -21.75 -0.61 -3.52
N ALA A 116 -22.88 -0.47 -4.20
CA ALA A 116 -23.20 0.67 -5.05
C ALA A 116 -24.60 1.15 -4.67
N THR A 117 -24.70 2.42 -4.28
CA THR A 117 -25.96 3.03 -3.83
C THR A 117 -26.27 4.25 -4.66
N GLN A 118 -27.54 4.41 -5.01
CA GLN A 118 -27.98 5.57 -5.75
C GLN A 118 -28.33 6.70 -4.78
N ALA A 119 -27.82 7.89 -5.06
CA ALA A 119 -28.14 9.11 -4.33
C ALA A 119 -28.64 10.18 -5.30
N ALA A 120 -29.48 11.08 -4.78
CA ALA A 120 -30.01 12.18 -5.58
C ALA A 120 -28.88 13.17 -5.92
N TYR A 121 -28.81 13.58 -7.18
CA TYR A 121 -28.01 14.71 -7.64
C TYR A 121 -28.93 15.71 -8.34
N ASN A 122 -28.99 16.94 -7.84
CA ASN A 122 -29.97 17.95 -8.28
C ASN A 122 -31.42 17.39 -8.31
N GLY A 123 -31.77 16.56 -7.32
CA GLY A 123 -33.10 15.95 -7.20
C GLY A 123 -33.37 14.76 -8.14
N ARG A 124 -32.35 14.22 -8.83
CA ARG A 124 -32.49 13.14 -9.82
C ARG A 124 -31.72 11.88 -9.41
N THR A 125 -32.26 10.71 -9.75
CA THR A 125 -31.70 9.37 -9.44
C THR A 125 -31.92 8.43 -10.62
N ASP A 126 -31.40 8.80 -11.79
CA ASP A 126 -31.83 8.19 -13.06
C ASP A 126 -30.91 7.06 -13.56
N PHE A 127 -29.85 6.71 -12.82
CA PHE A 127 -29.05 5.54 -13.19
C PHE A 127 -29.87 4.25 -13.09
N THR A 128 -29.67 3.37 -14.05
CA THR A 128 -30.21 2.01 -14.09
C THR A 128 -29.09 1.01 -13.83
N ASN A 129 -29.44 -0.14 -13.25
CA ASN A 129 -28.52 -1.25 -12.96
C ASN A 129 -27.29 -0.81 -12.15
N VAL A 130 -27.48 0.01 -11.12
CA VAL A 130 -26.38 0.57 -10.29
C VAL A 130 -25.48 -0.53 -9.69
N ASN A 131 -26.05 -1.69 -9.37
CA ASN A 131 -25.29 -2.83 -8.85
C ASN A 131 -24.29 -3.43 -9.86
N ASN A 132 -24.39 -3.11 -11.15
CA ASN A 132 -23.39 -3.52 -12.13
C ASN A 132 -22.03 -2.85 -11.86
N ALA A 133 -22.01 -1.73 -11.13
CA ALA A 133 -20.78 -1.04 -10.74
C ALA A 133 -20.05 -1.67 -9.52
N VAL A 134 -20.59 -2.77 -8.97
CA VAL A 134 -20.00 -3.51 -7.84
C VAL A 134 -18.97 -4.51 -8.36
N GLY A 135 -17.89 -4.68 -7.60
CA GLY A 135 -16.78 -5.57 -7.95
C GLY A 135 -15.78 -4.93 -8.90
N LEU A 136 -14.96 -5.77 -9.51
CA LEU A 136 -13.98 -5.37 -10.51
C LEU A 136 -14.67 -5.19 -11.87
N ARG A 137 -13.99 -4.49 -12.79
CA ARG A 137 -14.50 -4.30 -14.15
C ARG A 137 -14.84 -5.66 -14.78
N ASN A 138 -16.02 -5.75 -15.39
CA ASN A 138 -16.46 -7.00 -16.03
C ASN A 138 -17.24 -6.75 -17.33
N GLY A 139 -17.37 -5.49 -17.76
CA GLY A 139 -18.13 -5.08 -18.94
C GLY A 139 -19.62 -4.89 -18.70
N SER A 140 -20.12 -5.11 -17.48
CA SER A 140 -21.50 -4.81 -17.09
C SER A 140 -21.57 -3.38 -16.58
N VAL A 141 -22.45 -2.57 -17.18
CA VAL A 141 -22.47 -1.13 -16.88
C VAL A 141 -23.73 -0.71 -16.14
N ALA A 142 -23.55 0.12 -15.12
CA ALA A 142 -24.57 1.03 -14.65
C ALA A 142 -24.72 2.16 -15.68
N SER A 143 -25.95 2.49 -16.07
CA SER A 143 -26.19 3.39 -17.20
C SER A 143 -27.20 4.48 -16.86
N LEU A 144 -26.86 5.70 -17.23
CA LEU A 144 -27.77 6.84 -17.27
C LEU A 144 -27.91 7.22 -18.74
N ALA A 145 -29.14 7.15 -19.25
CA ALA A 145 -29.46 7.47 -20.63
C ALA A 145 -30.37 8.68 -20.67
N SER A 146 -30.13 9.60 -21.60
CA SER A 146 -31.05 10.71 -21.84
C SER A 146 -32.30 10.24 -22.58
N ALA A 147 -33.45 10.78 -22.18
CA ALA A 147 -34.70 10.66 -22.93
C ALA A 147 -35.03 12.00 -23.62
N LEU A 148 -35.87 11.94 -24.64
CA LEU A 148 -36.27 13.13 -25.40
C LEU A 148 -36.92 14.17 -24.47
N LEU A 149 -36.42 15.40 -24.53
CA LEU A 149 -36.95 16.58 -23.82
C LEU A 149 -36.90 16.54 -22.28
N THR A 150 -36.20 15.59 -21.66
CA THR A 150 -36.04 15.53 -20.20
C THR A 150 -34.57 15.53 -19.80
N GLN A 151 -34.21 16.42 -18.87
CA GLN A 151 -32.91 16.34 -18.21
C GLN A 151 -32.84 15.04 -17.42
N THR A 152 -31.65 14.45 -17.35
CA THR A 152 -31.39 13.26 -16.54
C THR A 152 -30.14 13.45 -15.71
N GLY A 153 -30.14 12.91 -14.50
CA GLY A 153 -29.04 13.05 -13.57
C GLY A 153 -29.06 11.99 -12.48
N GLY A 154 -27.94 11.83 -11.81
CA GLY A 154 -27.86 10.96 -10.64
C GLY A 154 -26.45 10.87 -10.10
N ASN A 155 -26.34 10.26 -8.92
CA ASN A 155 -25.08 9.93 -8.29
C ASN A 155 -25.09 8.44 -7.92
N ILE A 156 -23.98 7.76 -8.21
CA ILE A 156 -23.67 6.44 -7.66
C ILE A 156 -22.58 6.63 -6.60
N VAL A 157 -22.89 6.28 -5.36
CA VAL A 157 -21.94 6.25 -4.25
C VAL A 157 -21.49 4.81 -4.05
N LEU A 158 -20.18 4.58 -4.14
CA LEU A 158 -19.56 3.27 -3.98
C LEU A 158 -18.84 3.17 -2.64
N GLY A 159 -19.10 2.07 -1.94
CA GLY A 159 -18.44 1.72 -0.67
C GLY A 159 -17.60 0.46 -0.81
N TYR A 160 -16.54 0.35 -0.02
CA TYR A 160 -15.51 -0.67 -0.19
C TYR A 160 -15.26 -1.46 1.09
N ASN A 161 -14.65 -2.64 0.94
CA ASN A 161 -14.07 -3.42 2.03
C ASN A 161 -12.64 -3.78 1.65
N LEU A 162 -11.68 -2.94 2.06
CA LEU A 162 -10.32 -2.94 1.54
C LEU A 162 -9.26 -3.38 2.55
N LEU A 163 -9.65 -3.69 3.79
CA LEU A 163 -8.68 -4.00 4.84
C LEU A 163 -7.97 -5.33 4.53
N PRO A 164 -6.65 -5.34 4.26
CA PRO A 164 -5.94 -6.59 4.07
C PRO A 164 -5.81 -7.32 5.41
N ALA A 165 -5.75 -8.65 5.37
CA ALA A 165 -5.68 -9.51 6.56
C ALA A 165 -4.44 -9.24 7.46
N LEU A 166 -3.43 -8.54 6.93
CA LEU A 166 -2.16 -8.24 7.59
C LEU A 166 -1.85 -6.73 7.64
N ALA A 167 -2.87 -5.87 7.61
CA ALA A 167 -2.71 -4.41 7.61
C ALA A 167 -1.77 -3.90 8.72
N ASP A 168 -1.82 -4.49 9.91
CA ASP A 168 -0.97 -4.12 11.05
C ASP A 168 0.54 -4.35 10.82
N TYR A 169 0.90 -5.11 9.78
CA TYR A 169 2.29 -5.43 9.42
C TYR A 169 2.69 -4.85 8.07
N LEU A 170 1.85 -4.01 7.47
CA LEU A 170 2.07 -3.42 6.17
C LEU A 170 2.06 -1.91 6.28
N ASP A 171 2.94 -1.28 5.53
CA ASP A 171 2.93 0.16 5.31
C ASP A 171 2.36 0.43 3.92
N ILE A 172 1.48 1.42 3.82
CA ILE A 172 0.92 1.86 2.54
C ILE A 172 2.01 2.64 1.80
N GLU A 173 2.30 2.22 0.57
CA GLU A 173 3.24 2.91 -0.32
C GLU A 173 2.48 3.73 -1.38
N GLN A 174 1.39 3.19 -1.91
CA GLN A 174 0.60 3.86 -2.94
C GLN A 174 -0.88 3.51 -2.85
N VAL A 175 -1.74 4.47 -3.20
CA VAL A 175 -3.18 4.27 -3.35
C VAL A 175 -3.67 4.99 -4.60
N VAL A 176 -4.25 4.23 -5.54
CA VAL A 176 -4.75 4.73 -6.83
C VAL A 176 -6.22 4.35 -7.01
N ILE A 177 -7.04 5.32 -7.42
CA ILE A 177 -8.44 5.12 -7.80
C ILE A 177 -8.54 5.05 -9.32
N LYS A 178 -9.18 4.01 -9.86
CA LYS A 178 -9.34 3.77 -11.30
C LYS A 178 -10.83 3.76 -11.67
N PHE A 179 -11.27 4.71 -12.50
CA PHE A 179 -12.65 4.79 -12.99
C PHE A 179 -12.78 4.21 -14.40
N TYR A 180 -13.59 3.16 -14.54
CA TYR A 180 -13.96 2.57 -15.82
C TYR A 180 -15.31 3.10 -16.26
N CYS A 181 -15.30 4.15 -17.08
CA CYS A 181 -16.51 4.85 -17.47
C CYS A 181 -16.53 5.21 -18.96
N ARG A 182 -17.71 5.56 -19.45
CA ARG A 182 -17.91 6.03 -20.81
C ARG A 182 -18.96 7.13 -20.83
N LEU A 183 -18.67 8.17 -21.60
CA LEU A 183 -19.62 9.21 -21.95
C LEU A 183 -19.78 9.23 -23.47
N SER A 184 -21.00 9.02 -23.96
CA SER A 184 -21.33 9.08 -25.39
C SER A 184 -22.45 10.07 -25.64
N LEU A 185 -22.24 10.98 -26.58
CA LEU A 185 -23.20 11.96 -27.06
C LEU A 185 -23.53 11.64 -28.53
N THR A 186 -24.78 11.26 -28.80
CA THR A 186 -25.22 10.81 -30.14
C THR A 186 -26.02 11.90 -30.86
N LEU A 187 -26.86 12.63 -30.13
CA LEU A 187 -27.65 13.76 -30.63
C LEU A 187 -27.54 14.91 -29.63
N ALA A 188 -27.04 16.04 -30.09
CA ALA A 188 -26.65 17.16 -29.23
C ALA A 188 -27.67 18.30 -29.24
N VAL A 189 -28.35 18.48 -28.12
CA VAL A 189 -28.81 19.78 -27.62
C VAL A 189 -28.41 19.81 -26.14
N GLY A 190 -27.42 20.60 -25.74
CA GLY A 190 -26.95 20.71 -24.35
C GLY A 190 -25.62 20.00 -24.02
N VAL A 191 -25.29 19.93 -22.73
CA VAL A 191 -24.02 19.39 -22.20
C VAL A 191 -24.26 18.12 -21.40
N SER A 192 -23.43 17.10 -21.63
CA SER A 192 -23.36 15.89 -20.82
C SER A 192 -22.07 15.87 -20.03
N SER A 193 -22.15 15.56 -18.74
CA SER A 193 -20.98 15.58 -17.86
C SER A 193 -20.96 14.41 -16.88
N MET A 194 -19.74 13.98 -16.55
CA MET A 194 -19.45 13.08 -15.45
C MET A 194 -18.55 13.80 -14.44
N LEU A 195 -18.87 13.74 -13.16
CA LEU A 195 -17.98 14.20 -12.09
C LEU A 195 -17.51 12.98 -11.31
N LEU A 196 -16.21 12.89 -11.12
CA LEU A 196 -15.54 11.82 -10.39
C LEU A 196 -15.10 12.38 -9.04
N ASN A 197 -15.52 11.75 -7.95
CA ASN A 197 -15.20 12.22 -6.61
C ASN A 197 -14.76 11.06 -5.72
N TRP A 198 -14.04 11.41 -4.66
CA TRP A 198 -13.77 10.51 -3.55
C TRP A 198 -13.88 11.25 -2.23
N ARG A 199 -13.90 10.49 -1.14
CA ARG A 199 -13.79 11.02 0.22
C ARG A 199 -13.18 9.98 1.15
N PRO A 200 -12.47 10.42 2.21
CA PRO A 200 -11.78 9.50 3.11
C PRO A 200 -12.71 8.74 4.05
N ASN A 201 -13.92 9.25 4.32
CA ASN A 201 -14.95 8.58 5.12
C ASN A 201 -16.36 9.11 4.77
N PRO A 202 -17.44 8.43 5.19
CA PRO A 202 -18.81 8.81 4.85
C PRO A 202 -19.29 10.18 5.37
N GLN A 203 -18.60 10.76 6.35
CA GLN A 203 -18.94 12.06 6.96
C GLN A 203 -18.14 13.22 6.34
N ALA A 204 -17.05 12.93 5.65
CA ALA A 204 -16.23 13.92 4.97
C ALA A 204 -16.94 14.49 3.73
N ALA A 205 -16.55 15.73 3.39
CA ALA A 205 -16.94 16.36 2.13
C ALA A 205 -16.35 15.60 0.94
N TRP A 206 -17.05 15.64 -0.20
CA TRP A 206 -16.55 15.09 -1.46
C TRP A 206 -15.38 15.93 -1.97
N ILE A 207 -14.31 15.25 -2.36
CA ILE A 207 -13.17 15.82 -3.06
C ILE A 207 -13.34 15.47 -4.54
N GLN A 208 -13.48 16.49 -5.39
CA GLN A 208 -13.57 16.30 -6.83
C GLN A 208 -12.20 15.93 -7.39
N LEU A 209 -12.15 14.82 -8.11
CA LEU A 209 -10.97 14.34 -8.82
C LEU A 209 -10.93 14.91 -10.24
N ASP A 210 -12.05 14.84 -10.95
CA ASP A 210 -12.15 15.33 -12.32
C ASP A 210 -13.60 15.62 -12.73
N GLN A 211 -13.75 16.40 -13.79
CA GLN A 211 -15.00 16.65 -14.48
C GLN A 211 -14.81 16.48 -15.99
N ILE A 212 -15.49 15.49 -16.55
CA ILE A 212 -15.45 15.17 -17.97
C ILE A 212 -16.75 15.62 -18.60
N SER A 213 -16.69 16.29 -19.75
CA SER A 213 -17.92 16.74 -20.43
C SER A 213 -17.82 16.71 -21.95
N LEU A 214 -18.98 16.55 -22.58
CA LEU A 214 -19.18 16.66 -24.02
C LEU A 214 -20.35 17.61 -24.29
N ALA A 215 -20.12 18.56 -25.20
CA ALA A 215 -21.14 19.46 -25.74
C ALA A 215 -21.40 19.23 -27.24
N ILE A 216 -20.59 18.38 -27.89
CA ILE A 216 -20.67 18.02 -29.31
C ILE A 216 -20.69 16.50 -29.42
N ILE A 217 -21.30 15.97 -30.48
CA ILE A 217 -21.41 14.53 -30.76
C ILE A 217 -20.02 13.88 -30.69
N GLY A 218 -19.93 12.78 -29.97
CA GLY A 218 -18.68 12.05 -29.75
C GLY A 218 -18.74 11.08 -28.58
N THR A 219 -17.66 10.33 -28.39
CA THR A 219 -17.54 9.37 -27.29
C THR A 219 -16.19 9.52 -26.61
N LEU A 220 -16.21 9.62 -25.28
CA LEU A 220 -15.06 9.45 -24.41
C LEU A 220 -15.19 8.09 -23.73
N ASN A 221 -14.23 7.20 -23.96
CA ASN A 221 -14.30 5.81 -23.53
C ASN A 221 -13.07 5.43 -22.70
N TYR A 222 -13.31 5.15 -21.43
CA TYR A 222 -12.31 4.73 -20.44
C TYR A 222 -12.59 3.32 -19.91
N LEU A 223 -13.39 2.52 -20.63
CA LEU A 223 -13.73 1.14 -20.21
C LEU A 223 -12.55 0.16 -20.34
N THR A 224 -11.53 0.51 -21.12
CA THR A 224 -10.31 -0.33 -21.30
C THR A 224 -9.09 0.29 -20.63
N ASN A 225 -8.93 1.61 -20.77
CA ASN A 225 -7.89 2.39 -20.11
C ASN A 225 -8.60 3.35 -19.13
N PRO A 226 -8.62 3.02 -17.83
CA PRO A 226 -9.38 3.80 -16.85
C PRO A 226 -8.74 5.18 -16.65
N LEU A 227 -9.53 6.09 -16.08
CA LEU A 227 -8.98 7.31 -15.51
C LEU A 227 -8.41 6.98 -14.12
N GLU A 228 -7.13 7.28 -13.93
CA GLU A 228 -6.40 6.94 -12.72
C GLU A 228 -6.09 8.19 -11.90
N PHE A 229 -6.29 8.11 -10.59
CA PHE A 229 -6.05 9.20 -9.65
C PHE A 229 -5.25 8.69 -8.46
N ASP A 230 -4.03 9.19 -8.30
CA ASP A 230 -3.19 8.92 -7.15
C ASP A 230 -3.63 9.78 -5.95
N ILE A 231 -4.07 9.12 -4.88
CA ILE A 231 -4.51 9.75 -3.63
C ILE A 231 -3.55 9.49 -2.47
N THR A 232 -2.37 8.95 -2.74
CA THR A 232 -1.39 8.49 -1.74
C THR A 232 -1.06 9.57 -0.73
N THR A 233 -0.77 10.79 -1.18
CA THR A 233 -0.43 11.91 -0.28
C THR A 233 -1.57 12.24 0.69
N ALA A 234 -2.82 12.18 0.21
CA ALA A 234 -3.98 12.46 1.06
C ALA A 234 -4.23 11.34 2.07
N VAL A 235 -4.00 10.08 1.69
CA VAL A 235 -4.14 8.91 2.57
C VAL A 235 -3.03 8.91 3.64
N LEU A 236 -1.77 9.07 3.23
CA LEU A 236 -0.63 9.09 4.16
C LEU A 236 -0.60 10.34 5.05
N GLY A 237 -1.27 11.42 4.65
CA GLY A 237 -1.44 12.62 5.47
C GLY A 237 -2.45 12.46 6.62
N ALA A 238 -3.23 11.37 6.66
CA ALA A 238 -4.16 11.10 7.73
C ALA A 238 -3.46 10.56 8.99
N ALA A 239 -4.07 10.77 10.16
CA ALA A 239 -3.54 10.26 11.43
C ALA A 239 -3.45 8.72 11.46
N ASN A 240 -4.39 8.04 10.78
CA ASN A 240 -4.34 6.61 10.54
C ASN A 240 -4.72 6.32 9.08
N PRO A 241 -3.73 6.07 8.21
CA PRO A 241 -3.97 5.79 6.79
C PRO A 241 -4.88 4.57 6.55
N TRP A 242 -4.80 3.54 7.40
CA TRP A 242 -5.62 2.34 7.26
C TRP A 242 -7.12 2.61 7.56
N ASP A 243 -7.44 3.57 8.45
CA ASP A 243 -8.83 3.98 8.68
C ASP A 243 -9.44 4.65 7.44
N VAL A 244 -8.63 5.40 6.68
CA VAL A 244 -9.05 5.95 5.38
C VAL A 244 -9.32 4.82 4.40
N ILE A 245 -8.43 3.84 4.28
CA ILE A 245 -8.62 2.67 3.40
C ILE A 245 -9.91 1.92 3.71
N THR A 246 -10.25 1.73 4.98
CA THR A 246 -11.44 0.96 5.37
C THR A 246 -12.75 1.73 5.17
N THR A 247 -12.72 3.06 5.17
CA THR A 247 -13.94 3.88 5.17
C THR A 247 -14.11 4.76 3.93
N LEU A 248 -13.12 4.77 3.02
CA LEU A 248 -13.19 5.57 1.81
C LEU A 248 -14.42 5.23 0.98
N GLN A 249 -14.89 6.24 0.26
CA GLN A 249 -15.97 6.10 -0.70
C GLN A 249 -15.62 6.88 -1.96
N THR A 250 -16.17 6.42 -3.08
CA THR A 250 -16.14 7.17 -4.33
C THR A 250 -17.55 7.54 -4.75
N SER A 251 -17.65 8.57 -5.56
CA SER A 251 -18.90 9.03 -6.13
C SER A 251 -18.72 9.29 -7.61
N PHE A 252 -19.64 8.75 -8.40
CA PHE A 252 -19.74 8.94 -9.83
C PHE A 252 -21.06 9.64 -10.14
N ILE A 253 -20.97 10.90 -10.54
CA ILE A 253 -22.14 11.72 -10.86
C ILE A 253 -22.25 11.81 -12.37
N GLY A 254 -23.43 11.53 -12.90
CA GLY A 254 -23.77 11.74 -14.30
C GLY A 254 -24.86 12.80 -14.45
N SER A 255 -24.75 13.67 -15.46
CA SER A 255 -25.80 14.62 -15.80
C SER A 255 -25.87 14.89 -17.30
N HIS A 256 -27.10 14.96 -17.82
CA HIS A 256 -27.44 15.46 -19.15
C HIS A 256 -28.32 16.70 -18.97
N THR A 257 -27.81 17.87 -19.39
CA THR A 257 -28.49 19.17 -19.21
C THR A 257 -29.44 19.54 -20.34
N GLY A 258 -29.40 18.83 -21.47
CA GLY A 258 -30.25 19.14 -22.61
C GLY A 258 -30.89 17.94 -23.29
N LEU A 259 -31.58 18.23 -24.39
CA LEU A 259 -32.63 17.42 -24.98
C LEU A 259 -32.02 16.60 -26.13
N GLY A 260 -31.48 15.43 -25.79
CA GLY A 260 -30.89 14.51 -26.77
C GLY A 260 -31.43 13.11 -26.61
N ILE A 261 -31.58 12.39 -27.71
CA ILE A 261 -31.91 10.96 -27.70
C ILE A 261 -30.60 10.18 -27.84
N GLY A 262 -30.41 9.16 -27.01
CA GLY A 262 -29.28 8.23 -27.13
C GLY A 262 -27.96 8.77 -26.58
N ASN A 263 -27.98 9.80 -25.74
CA ASN A 263 -26.80 10.14 -24.93
C ASN A 263 -26.74 9.16 -23.76
N THR A 264 -25.53 8.71 -23.43
CA THR A 264 -25.31 7.72 -22.39
C THR A 264 -24.10 8.06 -21.55
N ILE A 265 -24.27 7.97 -20.24
CA ILE A 265 -23.21 7.96 -19.23
C ILE A 265 -23.20 6.59 -18.60
N GLN A 266 -22.04 5.98 -18.53
CA GLN A 266 -21.89 4.61 -18.07
C GLN A 266 -20.71 4.45 -17.14
N LEU A 267 -20.91 3.60 -16.14
CA LEU A 267 -19.90 3.18 -15.18
C LEU A 267 -19.88 1.64 -15.16
N ASP A 268 -18.74 1.04 -15.48
CA ASP A 268 -18.50 -0.40 -15.33
C ASP A 268 -18.02 -0.71 -13.92
N ALA A 269 -16.97 -0.04 -13.45
CA ALA A 269 -16.46 -0.22 -12.09
C ALA A 269 -15.64 0.98 -11.63
N VAL A 270 -15.42 1.04 -10.32
CA VAL A 270 -14.35 1.85 -9.72
C VAL A 270 -13.46 0.91 -8.91
N GLU A 271 -12.22 0.79 -9.33
CA GLU A 271 -11.22 -0.06 -8.68
C GLU A 271 -10.30 0.79 -7.81
N ILE A 272 -9.90 0.24 -6.67
CA ILE A 272 -8.90 0.83 -5.77
C ILE A 272 -7.70 -0.11 -5.76
N GLU A 273 -6.57 0.40 -6.20
CA GLU A 273 -5.28 -0.30 -6.13
C GLU A 273 -4.50 0.23 -4.93
N ILE A 274 -4.06 -0.67 -4.06
CA ILE A 274 -3.26 -0.36 -2.88
C ILE A 274 -1.97 -1.14 -2.97
N CYS A 275 -0.86 -0.43 -3.06
CA CYS A 275 0.48 -1.01 -3.00
C CYS A 275 1.05 -0.82 -1.60
N THR A 276 1.68 -1.87 -1.09
CA THR A 276 2.19 -1.94 0.28
C THR A 276 3.60 -2.48 0.34
N THR A 277 4.32 -2.07 1.37
CA THR A 277 5.62 -2.63 1.77
C THR A 277 5.51 -3.29 3.13
N GLY A 278 6.44 -4.19 3.44
CA GLY A 278 6.43 -4.91 4.70
C GLY A 278 7.07 -4.11 5.85
N GLN A 279 6.50 -4.23 7.04
CA GLN A 279 7.19 -3.86 8.27
C GLN A 279 8.20 -4.94 8.66
N ASN A 280 9.37 -4.46 9.07
CA ASN A 280 10.54 -5.24 9.41
C ASN A 280 10.75 -5.22 10.91
N GLN A 281 11.24 -6.32 11.46
CA GLN A 281 11.65 -6.43 12.85
C GLN A 281 13.05 -7.00 12.91
N LEU A 282 13.87 -6.41 13.78
CA LEU A 282 15.26 -6.77 13.95
C LEU A 282 15.56 -6.89 15.44
N THR A 283 16.21 -7.99 15.82
CA THR A 283 16.73 -8.21 17.17
C THR A 283 18.24 -8.40 17.11
N LEU A 284 18.97 -7.62 17.89
CA LEU A 284 20.42 -7.66 18.01
C LEU A 284 20.80 -8.23 19.38
N PHE A 285 21.77 -9.14 19.39
CA PHE A 285 22.34 -9.72 20.59
C PHE A 285 23.82 -9.38 20.65
N GLY A 286 24.28 -8.86 21.79
CA GLY A 286 25.68 -8.47 21.93
C GLY A 286 26.04 -7.84 23.28
N TYR A 287 27.15 -7.14 23.30
CA TYR A 287 27.67 -6.37 24.44
C TYR A 287 28.67 -5.29 23.96
N GLU A 288 29.10 -4.40 24.85
CA GLU A 288 30.15 -3.41 24.56
C GLU A 288 31.46 -3.78 25.26
N VAL A 289 32.59 -3.48 24.63
CA VAL A 289 33.95 -3.61 25.18
C VAL A 289 34.76 -2.35 25.05
#